data_AF-A0A366WAV6-F1
#
_entry.id   AF-A0A366WAV6-F1
#
_cell.length_a   1.000
_cell.length_b   1.000
_cell.length_c   1.000
_cell.angle_alpha   90.00
_cell.angle_beta   90.00
_cell.angle_gamma   90.00
#
_symmetry.space_group_name_H-M   'P 1'
#
loop_
_entity.id
_entity.type
_entity.pdbx_description
1 polymer ?
#
loop_
_entity_poly.entity_id
_entity_poly.type
_entity_poly.pdbx_seq_one_letter_code
_entity_poly.pdbx_strand_id
1 'polypeptide(L)'
;MKHWLTIFCLIIAPKVAAAQADMVSTEIAEIEIGILCAPDTITTSPAPDTLAGITHVVDEPPNFVSNGQVVPAAFGVGFGVRSRALRAEGLDNVTIVITHPPMGDNGATTQSYTTGIGGDGGSFTFYQFDYAYELQTGPWTITAMRNDKPLYTVSFDVVAPENRPDLASVCGYVDMLS
;
A
#
# COMPACT_ATOMS: atom_id res chain seq x y z
N MET A 1 21.52 50.15 -29.15
CA MET A 1 20.64 48.97 -29.20
C MET A 1 20.32 48.58 -27.76
N LYS A 2 19.07 48.79 -27.33
CA LYS A 2 18.64 48.75 -25.91
C LYS A 2 17.96 47.41 -25.66
N HIS A 3 18.66 46.46 -25.06
CA HIS A 3 18.11 45.15 -24.72
C HIS A 3 17.35 45.22 -23.39
N TRP A 4 16.03 45.06 -23.48
CA TRP A 4 15.11 44.94 -22.35
C TRP A 4 15.07 43.46 -21.94
N LEU A 5 15.53 43.13 -20.74
CA LEU A 5 15.36 41.80 -20.14
C LEU A 5 14.00 41.73 -19.45
N THR A 6 13.07 40.95 -20.00
CA THR A 6 11.78 40.65 -19.37
C THR A 6 11.95 39.38 -18.54
N ILE A 7 11.83 39.49 -17.21
CA ILE A 7 11.84 38.35 -16.28
C ILE A 7 10.42 37.78 -16.24
N PHE A 8 10.26 36.53 -16.67
CA PHE A 8 9.02 35.76 -16.58
C PHE A 8 9.05 34.95 -15.28
N CYS A 9 8.23 35.35 -14.30
CA CYS A 9 8.10 34.65 -13.03
C CYS A 9 7.10 33.49 -13.20
N LEU A 10 7.61 32.26 -13.29
CA LEU A 10 6.80 31.05 -13.44
C LEU A 10 6.30 30.60 -12.06
N ILE A 11 5.01 30.78 -11.79
CA ILE A 11 4.36 30.29 -10.58
C ILE A 11 4.14 28.77 -10.74
N ILE A 12 4.87 27.97 -9.96
CA ILE A 12 4.72 26.52 -9.91
C ILE A 12 3.65 26.20 -8.86
N ALA A 13 2.45 25.82 -9.30
CA ALA A 13 1.40 25.34 -8.40
C ALA A 13 1.74 23.91 -7.92
N PRO A 14 1.62 23.59 -6.63
CA PRO A 14 1.83 22.23 -6.13
C PRO A 14 0.74 21.32 -6.68
N LYS A 15 1.15 20.23 -7.34
CA LYS A 15 0.23 19.15 -7.74
C LYS A 15 -0.10 18.35 -6.48
N VAL A 16 -1.25 18.63 -5.88
CA VAL A 16 -1.84 17.72 -4.89
C VAL A 16 -2.24 16.46 -5.67
N ALA A 17 -1.57 15.34 -5.39
CA ALA A 17 -1.94 14.05 -5.93
C ALA A 17 -3.33 13.70 -5.38
N ALA A 18 -4.35 13.73 -6.24
CA ALA A 18 -5.67 13.27 -5.87
C ALA A 18 -5.61 11.76 -5.64
N ALA A 19 -6.14 11.29 -4.51
CA ALA A 19 -6.30 9.86 -4.26
C ALA A 19 -7.14 9.25 -5.39
N GLN A 20 -6.62 8.17 -5.99
CA GLN A 20 -7.29 7.48 -7.09
C GLN A 20 -8.50 6.72 -6.53
N ALA A 21 -9.68 6.92 -7.11
CA ALA A 21 -10.90 6.23 -6.67
C ALA A 21 -10.75 4.70 -6.76
N ASP A 22 -11.37 4.00 -5.83
CA ASP A 22 -11.36 2.54 -5.80
C ASP A 22 -11.99 1.95 -7.06
N MET A 23 -11.39 0.87 -7.55
CA MET A 23 -11.83 0.17 -8.75
C MET A 23 -11.51 -1.32 -8.63
N VAL A 24 -12.37 -2.15 -9.21
CA VAL A 24 -12.14 -3.59 -9.37
C VAL A 24 -12.57 -3.95 -10.79
N SER A 25 -11.69 -4.64 -11.52
CA SER A 25 -11.96 -5.11 -12.87
C SER A 25 -12.76 -6.41 -12.86
N THR A 26 -13.30 -6.79 -14.02
CA THR A 26 -14.01 -8.06 -14.19
C THR A 26 -13.09 -9.29 -14.20
N GLU A 27 -11.76 -9.11 -14.12
CA GLU A 27 -10.80 -10.23 -14.00
C GLU A 27 -10.62 -10.70 -12.54
N ILE A 28 -11.17 -9.97 -11.57
CA ILE A 28 -11.17 -10.32 -10.15
C ILE A 28 -12.55 -10.85 -9.75
N ALA A 29 -12.59 -12.07 -9.21
CA ALA A 29 -13.83 -12.70 -8.76
C ALA A 29 -14.24 -12.23 -7.36
N GLU A 30 -13.27 -12.07 -6.46
CA GLU A 30 -13.50 -11.68 -5.07
C GLU A 30 -12.42 -10.71 -4.63
N ILE A 31 -12.82 -9.75 -3.80
CA ILE A 31 -11.93 -8.80 -3.16
C ILE A 31 -12.42 -8.51 -1.75
N GLU A 32 -11.50 -8.51 -0.79
CA GLU A 32 -11.72 -8.08 0.58
C GLU A 32 -10.61 -7.11 0.95
N ILE A 33 -10.98 -6.02 1.61
CA ILE A 33 -10.10 -4.91 1.94
C ILE A 33 -10.13 -4.74 3.45
N GLY A 34 -8.97 -4.50 4.05
CA GLY A 34 -8.97 -4.25 5.48
C GLY A 34 -7.61 -3.96 6.09
N ILE A 35 -7.65 -3.90 7.40
CA ILE A 35 -6.55 -3.64 8.32
C ILE A 35 -6.28 -4.94 9.05
N LEU A 36 -5.01 -5.26 9.25
CA LEU A 36 -4.52 -6.49 9.86
C LEU A 36 -3.45 -6.16 10.89
N CYS A 37 -3.14 -7.13 11.74
CA CYS A 37 -1.89 -7.13 12.48
C CYS A 37 -0.84 -7.91 11.69
N ALA A 38 0.38 -7.38 11.66
CA ALA A 38 1.52 -7.96 10.96
C ALA A 38 1.68 -9.45 11.34
N PRO A 39 1.62 -10.38 10.36
CA PRO A 39 1.89 -11.78 10.61
C PRO A 39 3.39 -12.04 10.77
N ASP A 40 3.73 -13.19 11.34
CA ASP A 40 5.13 -13.65 11.37
C ASP A 40 5.62 -13.97 9.94
N THR A 41 6.78 -13.44 9.59
CA THR A 41 7.44 -13.70 8.30
C THR A 41 8.14 -15.06 8.33
N ILE A 42 7.84 -15.94 7.36
CA ILE A 42 8.58 -17.19 7.18
C ILE A 42 9.89 -16.96 6.42
N THR A 43 9.80 -16.20 5.34
CA THR A 43 10.93 -15.90 4.46
C THR A 43 10.69 -14.58 3.73
N THR A 44 11.66 -14.13 2.96
CA THR A 44 11.59 -12.89 2.18
C THR A 44 11.84 -13.16 0.70
N SER A 45 11.19 -12.41 -0.17
CA SER A 45 11.44 -12.40 -1.61
C SER A 45 12.10 -11.08 -2.04
N PRO A 46 13.01 -11.07 -3.03
CA PRO A 46 13.56 -9.84 -3.58
C PRO A 46 12.48 -8.92 -4.15
N ALA A 47 12.55 -7.64 -3.80
CA ALA A 47 11.69 -6.57 -4.31
C ALA A 47 12.49 -5.26 -4.39
N PRO A 48 13.44 -5.16 -5.34
CA PRO A 48 14.42 -4.07 -5.40
C PRO A 48 13.80 -2.68 -5.59
N ASP A 49 12.55 -2.60 -6.07
CA ASP A 49 11.81 -1.35 -6.25
C ASP A 49 10.98 -0.98 -5.01
N THR A 50 11.32 -1.57 -3.85
CA THR A 50 10.81 -1.19 -2.53
C THR A 50 11.95 -0.57 -1.72
N LEU A 51 11.65 0.28 -0.72
CA LEU A 51 12.68 0.87 0.14
C LEU A 51 13.46 -0.20 0.93
N ALA A 52 12.78 -1.27 1.37
CA ALA A 52 13.40 -2.39 2.08
C ALA A 52 14.16 -3.35 1.14
N GLY A 53 13.93 -3.28 -0.17
CA GLY A 53 14.50 -4.20 -1.17
C GLY A 53 13.91 -5.62 -1.14
N ILE A 54 12.91 -5.88 -0.30
CA ILE A 54 12.30 -7.20 -0.07
C ILE A 54 10.78 -7.11 0.17
N THR A 55 10.09 -8.23 -0.03
CA THR A 55 8.74 -8.47 0.49
C THR A 55 8.73 -9.68 1.42
N HIS A 56 7.84 -9.66 2.41
CA HIS A 56 7.64 -10.79 3.33
C HIS A 56 6.77 -11.87 2.68
N VAL A 57 7.12 -13.12 2.92
CA VAL A 57 6.34 -14.30 2.57
C VAL A 57 5.79 -14.90 3.85
N VAL A 58 4.47 -15.11 3.87
CA VAL A 58 3.70 -15.57 5.02
C VAL A 58 3.12 -16.96 4.73
N ASP A 59 2.90 -17.76 5.78
CA ASP A 59 2.36 -19.13 5.64
C ASP A 59 0.89 -19.12 5.21
N GLU A 60 0.11 -18.34 5.94
CA GLU A 60 -1.34 -18.25 5.81
C GLU A 60 -1.73 -16.77 5.64
N PRO A 61 -2.76 -16.47 4.81
CA PRO A 61 -3.29 -15.12 4.74
C PRO A 61 -3.80 -14.67 6.11
N PRO A 62 -3.28 -13.57 6.68
CA PRO A 62 -3.75 -13.07 7.97
C PRO A 62 -5.20 -12.62 7.87
N ASN A 63 -5.89 -12.65 9.02
CA ASN A 63 -7.24 -12.12 9.13
C ASN A 63 -7.23 -10.60 9.24
N PHE A 64 -8.23 -9.96 8.64
CA PHE A 64 -8.47 -8.56 8.90
C PHE A 64 -9.08 -8.39 10.30
N VAL A 65 -8.54 -7.46 11.07
CA VAL A 65 -9.11 -6.98 12.33
C VAL A 65 -10.21 -5.94 12.09
N SER A 66 -10.28 -5.37 10.89
CA SER A 66 -11.28 -4.41 10.45
C SER A 66 -11.32 -4.35 8.93
N ASN A 67 -12.52 -4.25 8.34
CA ASN A 67 -12.70 -4.11 6.88
C ASN A 67 -12.80 -2.63 6.45
N GLY A 68 -12.29 -1.72 7.29
CA GLY A 68 -12.25 -0.28 7.01
C GLY A 68 -10.97 0.16 6.28
N GLN A 69 -10.98 1.39 5.76
CA GLN A 69 -9.87 1.98 5.00
C GLN A 69 -9.17 3.15 5.74
N VAL A 70 -9.50 3.37 7.03
CA VAL A 70 -8.84 4.38 7.88
C VAL A 70 -7.87 3.67 8.82
N VAL A 71 -6.57 3.83 8.59
CA VAL A 71 -5.50 3.03 9.17
C VAL A 71 -4.70 3.87 10.17
N PRO A 72 -4.49 3.44 11.43
CA PRO A 72 -3.58 4.13 12.32
C PRO A 72 -2.11 3.90 11.91
N ALA A 73 -1.32 4.97 11.85
CA ALA A 73 0.13 4.91 11.66
C ALA A 73 0.84 4.40 12.92
N ALA A 74 0.76 3.09 13.18
CA ALA A 74 1.36 2.44 14.33
C ALA A 74 2.15 1.19 13.91
N PHE A 75 3.29 0.95 14.56
CA PHE A 75 4.10 -0.24 14.31
C PHE A 75 3.29 -1.53 14.49
N GLY A 76 3.52 -2.50 13.61
CA GLY A 76 2.82 -3.78 13.60
C GLY A 76 1.40 -3.71 13.03
N VAL A 77 0.88 -2.53 12.72
CA VAL A 77 -0.35 -2.38 11.94
C VAL A 77 -0.03 -2.55 10.46
N GLY A 78 -0.85 -3.32 9.77
CA GLY A 78 -0.84 -3.43 8.32
C GLY A 78 -2.22 -3.20 7.72
N PHE A 79 -2.25 -3.01 6.40
CA PHE A 79 -3.47 -2.85 5.62
C PHE A 79 -3.27 -3.42 4.22
N GLY A 80 -4.34 -3.91 3.60
CA GLY A 80 -4.18 -4.65 2.37
C GLY A 80 -5.47 -5.12 1.73
N VAL A 81 -5.27 -5.99 0.76
CA VAL A 81 -6.27 -6.55 -0.12
C VAL A 81 -6.06 -8.06 -0.21
N ARG A 82 -7.12 -8.81 0.11
CA ARG A 82 -7.26 -10.21 -0.29
C ARG A 82 -8.02 -10.22 -1.61
N SER A 83 -7.47 -10.86 -2.63
CA SER A 83 -8.09 -10.90 -3.96
C SER A 83 -8.04 -12.30 -4.53
N ARG A 84 -9.03 -12.65 -5.35
CA ARG A 84 -9.05 -13.92 -6.08
C ARG A 84 -9.33 -13.66 -7.55
N ALA A 85 -8.53 -14.27 -8.41
CA ALA A 85 -8.72 -14.16 -9.84
C ALA A 85 -10.01 -14.88 -10.27
N LEU A 86 -10.65 -14.36 -11.32
CA LEU A 86 -11.79 -15.04 -11.95
C LEU A 86 -11.38 -16.34 -12.65
N ARG A 87 -10.15 -16.38 -13.19
CA ARG A 87 -9.60 -17.58 -13.84
C ARG A 87 -9.12 -18.56 -12.79
N ALA A 88 -9.46 -19.84 -12.95
CA ALA A 88 -9.08 -20.89 -12.01
C ALA A 88 -7.55 -21.05 -11.90
N GLU A 89 -6.83 -20.83 -12.99
CA GLU A 89 -5.36 -20.90 -13.04
C GLU A 89 -4.68 -19.68 -12.40
N GLY A 90 -5.43 -18.64 -12.05
CA GLY A 90 -4.89 -17.39 -11.55
C GLY A 90 -4.44 -16.40 -12.64
N LEU A 91 -3.77 -15.35 -12.19
CA LEU A 91 -3.19 -14.30 -13.01
C LEU A 91 -1.72 -14.13 -12.62
N ASP A 92 -0.80 -14.50 -13.51
CA ASP A 92 0.62 -14.23 -13.33
C ASP A 92 1.01 -12.83 -13.84
N ASN A 93 2.24 -12.42 -13.48
CA ASN A 93 2.86 -11.15 -13.88
C ASN A 93 1.99 -9.94 -13.51
N VAL A 94 1.49 -9.96 -12.27
CA VAL A 94 0.78 -8.85 -11.66
C VAL A 94 1.79 -7.97 -10.94
N THR A 95 1.90 -6.71 -11.33
CA THR A 95 2.71 -5.72 -10.62
C THR A 95 1.87 -5.05 -9.56
N ILE A 96 2.24 -5.23 -8.29
CA ILE A 96 1.69 -4.42 -7.21
C ILE A 96 2.41 -3.08 -7.20
N VAL A 97 1.65 -2.00 -7.20
CA VAL A 97 2.13 -0.62 -7.07
C VAL A 97 1.50 -0.02 -5.83
N ILE A 98 2.34 0.43 -4.90
CA ILE A 98 1.92 1.09 -3.67
C ILE A 98 2.35 2.54 -3.77
N THR A 99 1.40 3.47 -3.65
CA THR A 99 1.67 4.91 -3.60
C THR A 99 1.37 5.41 -2.20
N HIS A 100 2.23 6.29 -1.70
CA HIS A 100 2.17 6.80 -0.33
C HIS A 100 2.78 8.21 -0.24
N PRO A 101 2.59 8.94 0.88
CA PRO A 101 3.29 10.20 1.11
C PRO A 101 4.82 9.97 1.11
N PRO A 102 5.64 10.99 0.78
CA PRO A 102 7.09 10.83 0.66
C PRO A 102 7.72 10.20 1.90
N MET A 103 8.55 9.16 1.72
CA MET A 103 9.24 8.51 2.84
C MET A 103 10.65 8.03 2.50
N GLY A 104 11.43 7.75 3.54
CA GLY A 104 12.85 7.42 3.44
C GLY A 104 13.71 8.61 2.98
N ASP A 105 15.02 8.41 2.91
CA ASP A 105 16.00 9.48 2.66
C ASP A 105 15.81 10.18 1.30
N ASN A 106 15.28 9.45 0.31
CA ASN A 106 15.07 9.96 -1.04
C ASN A 106 13.65 10.50 -1.26
N GLY A 107 12.78 10.49 -0.25
CA GLY A 107 11.39 10.91 -0.37
C GLY A 107 10.61 10.12 -1.42
N ALA A 108 10.81 8.80 -1.46
CA ALA A 108 10.08 7.93 -2.37
C ALA A 108 8.57 8.03 -2.09
N THR A 109 7.77 8.02 -3.14
CA THR A 109 6.29 8.09 -3.04
C THR A 109 5.62 6.85 -3.61
N THR A 110 6.41 5.92 -4.14
CA THR A 110 5.92 4.75 -4.85
C THR A 110 6.90 3.60 -4.65
N GLN A 111 6.35 2.41 -4.44
CA GLN A 111 7.07 1.14 -4.39
C GLN A 111 6.36 0.11 -5.25
N SER A 112 7.10 -0.87 -5.78
CA SER A 112 6.50 -1.92 -6.59
C SER A 112 7.20 -3.26 -6.48
N TYR A 113 6.44 -4.33 -6.76
CA TYR A 113 6.97 -5.68 -6.92
C TYR A 113 6.03 -6.53 -7.78
N THR A 114 6.58 -7.57 -8.40
CA THR A 114 5.80 -8.49 -9.25
C THR A 114 5.42 -9.74 -8.48
N THR A 115 4.18 -10.18 -8.66
CA THR A 115 3.59 -11.38 -8.05
C THR A 115 2.52 -11.98 -8.98
N GLY A 116 1.70 -12.90 -8.47
CA GLY A 116 0.47 -13.38 -9.10
C GLY A 116 -0.75 -13.22 -8.19
N ILE A 117 -1.93 -13.42 -8.77
CA ILE A 117 -3.21 -13.54 -8.05
C ILE A 117 -3.79 -14.93 -8.31
N GLY A 118 -3.90 -15.75 -7.28
CA GLY A 118 -4.44 -17.12 -7.36
C GLY A 118 -5.93 -17.15 -7.74
N GLY A 119 -6.31 -18.16 -8.53
CA GLY A 119 -7.71 -18.45 -8.86
C GLY A 119 -8.44 -19.28 -7.80
N ASP A 120 -7.69 -20.13 -7.11
CA ASP A 120 -8.09 -20.92 -5.94
C ASP A 120 -7.30 -20.45 -4.71
N GLY A 121 -7.94 -20.33 -3.55
CA GLY A 121 -7.35 -19.77 -2.33
C GLY A 121 -7.06 -18.24 -2.34
N GLY A 122 -6.98 -17.63 -3.53
CA GLY A 122 -6.72 -16.20 -3.70
C GLY A 122 -5.26 -15.81 -3.43
N SER A 123 -5.03 -14.52 -3.25
CA SER A 123 -3.73 -13.95 -2.92
C SER A 123 -3.91 -12.75 -2.00
N PHE A 124 -2.88 -12.50 -1.19
CA PHE A 124 -2.89 -11.46 -0.20
C PHE A 124 -1.79 -10.45 -0.50
N THR A 125 -2.16 -9.18 -0.59
CA THR A 125 -1.25 -8.05 -0.81
C THR A 125 -1.47 -7.05 0.30
N PHE A 126 -0.42 -6.72 1.04
CA PHE A 126 -0.53 -5.79 2.16
C PHE A 126 0.75 -4.97 2.32
N TYR A 127 0.60 -3.84 3.00
CA TYR A 127 1.70 -3.05 3.55
C TYR A 127 1.63 -3.16 5.07
N GLN A 128 2.79 -3.26 5.73
CA GLN A 128 2.88 -3.21 7.19
C GLN A 128 3.91 -2.18 7.61
N PHE A 129 3.67 -1.55 8.76
CA PHE A 129 4.59 -0.57 9.33
C PHE A 129 5.64 -1.26 10.21
N ASP A 130 6.79 -1.57 9.62
CA ASP A 130 7.95 -2.20 10.27
C ASP A 130 9.01 -1.17 10.69
N TYR A 131 9.06 -0.03 9.99
CA TYR A 131 10.07 1.01 10.18
C TYR A 131 9.45 2.39 10.46
N ALA A 132 10.16 3.20 11.26
CA ALA A 132 9.68 4.54 11.64
C ALA A 132 9.41 5.46 10.43
N TYR A 133 10.19 5.31 9.35
CA TYR A 133 9.98 6.11 8.14
C TYR A 133 8.66 5.76 7.43
N GLU A 134 8.06 4.61 7.69
CA GLU A 134 6.82 4.16 7.04
C GLU A 134 5.56 4.72 7.69
N LEU A 135 5.68 5.31 8.89
CA LEU A 135 4.58 5.92 9.64
C LEU A 135 4.14 7.27 9.05
N GLN A 136 3.95 7.31 7.72
CA GLN A 136 3.50 8.50 7.00
C GLN A 136 1.98 8.59 6.96
N THR A 137 1.44 9.61 7.61
CA THR A 137 0.01 9.93 7.54
C THR A 137 -0.37 10.56 6.20
N GLY A 138 -1.57 10.28 5.72
CA GLY A 138 -2.13 10.79 4.49
C GLY A 138 -2.66 9.68 3.58
N PRO A 139 -2.89 9.97 2.29
CA PRO A 139 -3.45 9.00 1.36
C PRO A 139 -2.42 7.95 0.94
N TRP A 140 -2.84 6.69 0.99
CA TRP A 140 -2.13 5.55 0.44
C TRP A 140 -2.99 4.84 -0.60
N THR A 141 -2.38 4.22 -1.60
CA THR A 141 -3.11 3.37 -2.56
C THR A 141 -2.35 2.10 -2.83
N ILE A 142 -3.07 0.98 -2.93
CA ILE A 142 -2.55 -0.30 -3.45
C ILE A 142 -3.24 -0.57 -4.77
N THR A 143 -2.46 -0.71 -5.84
CA THR A 143 -2.95 -1.03 -7.18
C THR A 143 -2.29 -2.30 -7.69
N ALA A 144 -3.09 -3.29 -8.10
CA ALA A 144 -2.61 -4.44 -8.86
C ALA A 144 -2.74 -4.15 -10.36
N MET A 145 -1.63 -4.18 -11.08
CA MET A 145 -1.54 -3.91 -12.51
C MET A 145 -1.20 -5.17 -13.29
N ARG A 146 -1.82 -5.35 -14.46
CA ARG A 146 -1.45 -6.40 -15.41
C ARG A 146 -1.63 -5.90 -16.84
N ASN A 147 -0.60 -6.08 -17.68
CA ASN A 147 -0.59 -5.56 -19.06
C ASN A 147 -0.98 -4.07 -19.13
N ASP A 148 -0.38 -3.25 -18.24
CA ASP A 148 -0.63 -1.81 -18.11
C ASP A 148 -2.08 -1.42 -17.80
N LYS A 149 -2.89 -2.36 -17.28
CA LYS A 149 -4.27 -2.11 -16.85
C LYS A 149 -4.45 -2.46 -15.37
N PRO A 150 -5.18 -1.63 -14.60
CA PRO A 150 -5.51 -1.97 -13.23
C PRO A 150 -6.48 -3.14 -13.17
N LEU A 151 -6.13 -4.15 -12.37
CA LEU A 151 -7.03 -5.22 -11.91
C LEU A 151 -7.86 -4.73 -10.72
N TYR A 152 -7.22 -4.01 -9.80
CA TYR A 152 -7.89 -3.24 -8.78
C TYR A 152 -7.03 -2.05 -8.34
N THR A 153 -7.68 -1.02 -7.80
CA THR A 153 -7.07 0.06 -7.03
C THR A 153 -7.87 0.22 -5.75
N VAL A 154 -7.19 0.31 -4.61
CA VAL A 154 -7.80 0.53 -3.30
C VAL A 154 -7.05 1.64 -2.57
N SER A 155 -7.80 2.63 -2.09
CA SER A 155 -7.30 3.73 -1.29
C SER A 155 -7.39 3.44 0.20
N PHE A 156 -6.45 3.99 0.97
CA PHE A 156 -6.46 4.00 2.42
C PHE A 156 -6.11 5.41 2.90
N ASP A 157 -6.68 5.82 4.02
CA ASP A 157 -6.30 7.05 4.72
C ASP A 157 -5.55 6.68 6.00
N VAL A 158 -4.25 6.95 6.01
CA VAL A 158 -3.39 6.68 7.15
C VAL A 158 -3.44 7.89 8.07
N VAL A 159 -3.91 7.69 9.30
CA VAL A 159 -4.11 8.74 10.29
C VAL A 159 -3.20 8.56 11.50
N ALA A 160 -3.04 9.62 12.28
CA ALA A 160 -2.34 9.52 13.56
C ALA A 160 -3.02 8.48 14.49
N PRO A 161 -2.28 7.66 15.27
CA PRO A 161 -2.83 6.60 16.09
C PRO A 161 -3.98 7.02 17.02
N GLU A 162 -3.92 8.24 17.56
CA GLU A 162 -4.94 8.82 18.43
C GLU A 162 -6.31 8.98 17.77
N ASN A 163 -6.38 8.98 16.43
CA ASN A 163 -7.64 9.04 15.69
C ASN A 163 -8.29 7.65 15.53
N ARG A 164 -7.53 6.56 15.68
CA ARG A 164 -8.00 5.15 15.66
C ARG A 164 -7.30 4.31 16.74
N PRO A 165 -7.45 4.67 18.03
CA PRO A 165 -6.76 3.99 19.13
C PRO A 165 -7.23 2.54 19.31
N ASP A 166 -8.47 2.24 18.89
CA ASP A 166 -9.04 0.90 18.85
C ASP A 166 -8.22 -0.04 17.98
N LEU A 167 -7.79 0.42 16.80
CA LEU A 167 -6.99 -0.36 15.86
C LEU A 167 -5.49 -0.25 16.12
N ALA A 168 -5.00 0.86 16.68
CA ALA A 168 -3.59 0.96 17.05
C ALA A 168 -3.26 -0.05 18.16
N SER A 169 -4.14 -0.18 19.15
CA SER A 169 -3.89 -1.03 20.33
C SER A 169 -4.04 -2.52 20.03
N VAL A 170 -4.90 -2.91 19.07
CA VAL A 170 -5.20 -4.32 18.80
C VAL A 170 -4.00 -5.12 18.28
N CYS A 171 -3.02 -4.43 17.67
CA CYS A 171 -1.79 -5.04 17.15
C CYS A 171 -0.59 -4.91 18.10
N GLY A 172 -0.83 -4.67 19.40
CA GLY A 172 0.23 -4.68 20.41
C GLY A 172 1.05 -3.39 20.52
N TYR A 173 0.60 -2.28 19.91
CA TYR A 173 1.30 -0.98 19.97
C TYR A 173 1.63 -0.53 21.40
N VAL A 174 0.72 -0.76 22.36
CA VAL A 174 0.89 -0.34 23.77
C VAL A 174 2.03 -1.10 24.45
N ASP A 175 2.24 -2.37 24.09
CA ASP A 175 3.29 -3.21 24.67
C ASP A 175 4.69 -2.78 24.20
N MET A 176 4.80 -2.09 23.05
CA MET A 176 6.07 -1.60 22.52
C MET A 176 6.46 -0.20 23.04
N LEU A 177 5.58 0.48 23.77
CA LEU A 177 5.85 1.77 24.43
C LEU A 177 6.22 1.64 25.92
N SER A 178 6.18 0.42 26.46
CA SER A 178 6.40 0.10 27.88
C SER A 178 7.83 -0.35 28.15
#